data_AF-A0A930PHR2-F1
#
_entry.id   AF-A0A930PHR2-F1
#
_cell.length_a   1.000
_cell.length_b   1.000
_cell.length_c   1.000
_cell.angle_alpha   90.00
_cell.angle_beta   90.00
_cell.angle_gamma   90.00
#
_symmetry.space_group_name_H-M   'P 1'
#
loop_
_entity.id
_entity.type
_entity.pdbx_description
1 polymer ?
#
loop_
_entity_poly.entity_id
_entity_poly.type
_entity_poly.pdbx_seq_one_letter_code
_entity_poly.pdbx_strand_id
1 'polypeptide(L)'
;MTTIYTTKTDYINQQVLPALPPEMHYLAGEVASHMLIWHDEIDENGNVLVDKSGFTVDPDADFWTSVEIAEEAFNSEEAMF
;
A
#
# COMPACT_ATOMS: atom_id res chain seq x y z
N MET A 1 -18.07 2.58 -0.13
CA MET A 1 -17.39 3.35 -1.19
C MET A 1 -15.92 3.06 -1.02
N THR A 2 -15.31 2.38 -1.97
CA THR A 2 -13.90 1.97 -1.87
C THR A 2 -13.03 3.16 -2.22
N THR A 3 -12.08 3.51 -1.37
CA THR A 3 -11.12 4.59 -1.66
C THR A 3 -10.14 4.09 -2.72
N ILE A 4 -9.96 4.89 -3.77
CA ILE A 4 -9.03 4.62 -4.86
C ILE A 4 -7.93 5.68 -4.80
N TYR A 5 -6.69 5.20 -4.75
CA TYR A 5 -5.48 5.99 -4.78
C TYR A 5 -4.88 5.92 -6.19
N THR A 6 -4.60 7.09 -6.77
CA THR A 6 -4.00 7.18 -8.10
C THR A 6 -2.58 6.60 -8.11
N THR A 7 -1.83 6.83 -7.02
CA THR A 7 -0.47 6.32 -6.85
C THR A 7 -0.24 5.73 -5.47
N LYS A 8 0.76 4.84 -5.36
CA LYS A 8 1.24 4.36 -4.06
C LYS A 8 1.68 5.51 -3.14
N THR A 9 2.28 6.55 -3.69
CA THR A 9 2.70 7.74 -2.94
C THR A 9 1.52 8.49 -2.32
N ASP A 10 0.37 8.52 -2.98
CA ASP A 10 -0.85 9.12 -2.41
C ASP A 10 -1.29 8.35 -1.16
N TYR A 11 -1.32 7.03 -1.23
CA TYR A 11 -1.63 6.18 -0.07
C TYR A 11 -0.62 6.37 1.06
N ILE A 12 0.69 6.38 0.75
CA ILE A 12 1.75 6.60 1.75
C ILE A 12 1.52 7.91 2.51
N ASN A 13 1.33 9.02 1.80
CA ASN A 13 1.20 10.32 2.43
C ASN A 13 -0.12 10.48 3.20
N GLN A 14 -1.20 9.87 2.73
CA GLN A 14 -2.53 10.04 3.31
C GLN A 14 -2.84 9.05 4.44
N GLN A 15 -2.25 7.85 4.42
CA GLN A 15 -2.62 6.76 5.33
C GLN A 15 -1.43 6.23 6.12
N VAL A 16 -0.31 5.93 5.45
CA VAL A 16 0.83 5.27 6.11
C VAL A 16 1.60 6.23 7.02
N LEU A 17 2.11 7.35 6.51
CA LEU A 17 2.91 8.29 7.30
C LEU A 17 2.15 8.87 8.51
N PRO A 18 0.85 9.18 8.43
CA PRO A 18 0.09 9.63 9.59
C PRO A 18 -0.13 8.55 10.66
N ALA A 19 -0.18 7.28 10.28
CA ALA A 19 -0.38 6.15 11.20
C ALA A 19 0.94 5.61 11.78
N LEU A 20 2.04 5.79 11.06
CA LEU A 20 3.35 5.24 11.40
C LEU A 20 4.18 6.25 12.21
N PRO A 21 4.86 5.82 13.29
CA PRO A 21 5.80 6.68 14.01
C PRO A 21 6.90 7.25 13.08
N PRO A 22 7.34 8.52 13.25
CA PRO A 22 8.35 9.14 12.38
C PRO A 22 9.65 8.34 12.23
N GLU A 23 10.09 7.67 13.30
CA GLU A 23 11.26 6.81 13.33
C GLU A 23 11.14 5.58 12.42
N MET A 24 9.92 5.17 12.08
CA MET A 24 9.59 4.03 11.23
C MET A 24 9.25 4.42 9.79
N HIS A 25 9.28 5.71 9.43
CA HIS A 25 8.89 6.19 8.09
C HIS A 25 9.71 5.59 6.94
N TYR A 26 10.90 5.06 7.22
CA TYR A 26 11.72 4.32 6.25
C TYR A 26 11.02 3.05 5.74
N LEU A 27 10.10 2.46 6.51
CA LEU A 27 9.31 1.27 6.15
C LEU A 27 8.09 1.60 5.29
N ALA A 28 7.70 2.88 5.18
CA ALA A 28 6.41 3.26 4.62
C ALA A 28 6.20 2.80 3.17
N GLY A 29 7.28 2.70 2.40
CA GLY A 29 7.25 2.20 1.03
C GLY A 29 6.91 0.71 0.92
N GLU A 30 7.40 -0.09 1.87
CA GLU A 30 7.19 -1.53 1.93
C GLU A 30 5.81 -1.86 2.51
N VAL A 31 5.44 -1.19 3.61
CA VAL A 31 4.09 -1.26 4.18
C VAL A 31 3.04 -0.95 3.12
N ALA A 32 3.22 0.12 2.33
CA ALA A 32 2.30 0.44 1.25
C ALA A 32 2.25 -0.61 0.13
N SER A 33 3.31 -1.39 -0.08
CA SER A 33 3.33 -2.43 -1.11
C SER A 33 2.57 -3.68 -0.65
N HIS A 34 2.57 -3.98 0.65
CA HIS A 34 1.77 -5.06 1.23
C HIS A 34 0.28 -4.69 1.39
N MET A 35 0.00 -3.40 1.57
CA MET A 35 -1.37 -2.92 1.80
C MET A 35 -2.16 -2.70 0.51
N LEU A 36 -1.51 -2.53 -0.64
CA LEU A 36 -2.19 -2.08 -1.86
C LEU A 36 -2.29 -3.16 -2.93
N ILE A 37 -3.49 -3.26 -3.52
CA ILE A 37 -3.77 -4.03 -4.72
C ILE A 37 -4.29 -3.13 -5.84
N TRP A 38 -4.11 -3.55 -7.09
CA TRP A 38 -4.70 -2.87 -8.23
C TRP A 38 -6.19 -3.26 -8.38
N HIS A 39 -7.06 -2.26 -8.51
CA HIS A 39 -8.49 -2.41 -8.78
C HIS A 39 -8.81 -1.90 -10.18
N ASP A 40 -9.29 -2.80 -11.04
CA ASP A 40 -9.85 -2.46 -12.35
C ASP A 40 -11.36 -2.24 -12.24
N GLU A 41 -11.81 -1.05 -12.62
CA GLU A 41 -13.23 -0.75 -12.79
C GLU A 41 -13.65 -1.11 -14.22
N ILE A 42 -14.62 -2.01 -14.37
CA ILE A 42 -15.08 -2.51 -15.67
C ILE A 42 -16.47 -1.94 -15.97
N ASP A 43 -16.65 -1.37 -17.17
CA ASP A 43 -17.94 -0.88 -17.64
C ASP A 43 -18.90 -2.01 -18.06
N GLU A 44 -20.15 -1.66 -18.37
CA GLU A 44 -21.17 -2.62 -18.83
C GLU A 44 -20.83 -3.35 -20.13
N ASN A 45 -19.85 -2.85 -20.88
CA ASN A 45 -19.37 -3.40 -22.14
C ASN A 45 -18.09 -4.23 -21.98
N GLY A 46 -17.55 -4.34 -20.76
CA GLY A 46 -16.31 -5.06 -20.47
C GLY A 46 -15.02 -4.25 -20.66
N ASN A 47 -15.09 -2.93 -20.82
CA ASN A 47 -13.91 -2.07 -20.94
C ASN A 47 -13.43 -1.60 -19.57
N VAL A 48 -12.10 -1.49 -19.41
CA VAL A 48 -11.50 -0.88 -18.21
C VAL A 48 -11.68 0.64 -18.24
N LEU A 49 -12.30 1.18 -17.19
CA LEU A 49 -12.42 2.60 -16.93
C LEU A 49 -11.16 3.08 -16.18
N VAL A 50 -10.14 3.48 -16.94
CA VAL A 50 -8.84 3.89 -16.40
C VAL A 50 -8.95 5.08 -15.45
N ASP A 51 -9.92 5.97 -15.66
CA ASP A 51 -10.20 7.12 -14.79
C ASP A 51 -10.78 6.74 -13.43
N LYS A 52 -11.28 5.50 -13.30
CA LYS A 52 -11.86 4.95 -12.07
C LYS A 52 -11.09 3.73 -11.54
N SER A 53 -10.03 3.33 -12.21
CA SER A 53 -9.16 2.23 -11.78
C SER A 53 -7.95 2.79 -11.04
N GLY A 54 -7.35 2.02 -10.14
CA GLY A 54 -6.21 2.48 -9.36
C GLY A 54 -5.87 1.56 -8.20
N PHE A 55 -5.07 2.04 -7.27
CA PHE A 55 -4.73 1.28 -6.07
C PHE A 55 -5.85 1.37 -5.04
N THR A 56 -6.13 0.24 -4.40
CA THR A 56 -6.99 0.21 -3.22
C THR A 56 -6.35 -0.61 -2.12
N VAL A 57 -6.83 -0.42 -0.90
CA VAL A 57 -6.37 -1.22 0.24
C VAL A 57 -6.91 -2.64 0.08
N ASP A 58 -6.01 -3.62 0.12
CA ASP A 58 -6.37 -5.02 0.15
C ASP A 58 -7.25 -5.27 1.39
N PRO A 59 -8.49 -5.78 1.23
CA PRO A 59 -9.38 -6.04 2.36
C PRO A 59 -8.84 -7.08 3.34
N ASP A 60 -7.93 -7.95 2.89
CA ASP A 60 -7.32 -9.00 3.71
C ASP A 60 -5.99 -8.54 4.35
N ALA A 61 -5.45 -7.38 3.96
CA ALA A 61 -4.22 -6.85 4.52
C ALA A 61 -4.45 -6.16 5.88
N ASP A 62 -3.60 -6.52 6.85
CA ASP A 62 -3.52 -5.84 8.14
C ASP A 62 -2.32 -4.90 8.18
N PHE A 63 -2.53 -3.68 8.66
CA PHE A 63 -1.52 -2.63 8.66
C PHE A 63 -0.32 -2.99 9.54
N TRP A 64 -0.54 -3.47 10.77
CA TRP A 64 0.55 -3.76 11.69
C TRP A 64 1.30 -5.03 11.32
N THR A 65 0.60 -6.02 10.80
CA THR A 65 1.22 -7.20 10.19
C THR A 65 2.12 -6.80 9.01
N SER A 66 1.68 -5.83 8.19
CA SER A 66 2.50 -5.30 7.09
C SER A 66 3.74 -4.55 7.58
N VAL A 67 3.65 -3.86 8.73
CA VAL A 67 4.80 -3.22 9.40
C VAL A 67 5.79 -4.27 9.89
N GLU A 68 5.32 -5.32 10.58
CA GLU A 68 6.16 -6.41 11.06
C GLU A 68 6.92 -7.09 9.90
N ILE A 69 6.23 -7.41 8.80
CA ILE A 69 6.87 -8.00 7.61
C ILE A 69 7.92 -7.04 7.02
N ALA A 70 7.62 -5.74 6.95
CA ALA A 70 8.56 -4.74 6.43
C ALA A 70 9.81 -4.59 7.32
N GLU A 71 9.65 -4.64 8.64
CA GLU A 71 10.78 -4.63 9.59
C GLU A 71 11.63 -5.88 9.47
N GLU A 72 11.01 -7.05 9.36
CA GLU A 72 11.72 -8.32 9.17
C GLU A 72 12.53 -8.32 7.86
N ALA A 73 11.93 -7.84 6.76
CA ALA A 73 12.62 -7.72 5.48
C ALA A 73 13.83 -6.78 5.58
N PHE A 74 13.66 -5.59 6.16
CA PHE A 74 14.74 -4.63 6.34
C PHE A 74 15.88 -5.18 7.20
N ASN A 75 15.55 -5.79 8.35
CA ASN A 75 16.55 -6.36 9.24
C ASN A 75 17.28 -7.55 8.60
N SER A 76 16.60 -8.34 7.76
CA SER A 76 17.23 -9.42 7.01
C SER A 76 18.18 -8.90 5.94
N GLU A 77 17.89 -7.77 5.30
CA GLU A 77 18.77 -7.14 4.31
C GLU A 77 20.01 -6.53 4.97
N GLU A 78 19.85 -5.83 6.10
CA GLU A 78 20.98 -5.29 6.87
C GLU A 78 21.91 -6.39 7.41
N ALA A 79 21.35 -7.55 7.78
CA ALA A 79 22.15 -8.69 8.26
C ALA A 79 23.02 -9.36 7.18
N MET A 80 22.83 -9.04 5.90
CA MET A 80 23.63 -9.56 4.78
C MET A 80 24.89 -8.73 4.48
N PHE A 81 25.08 -7.59 5.15
CA PHE A 81 26.22 -6.67 4.99
C PHE A 81 27.14 -6.65 6.22
#